data_AF-A0A0G1P8L2-F1
#
_entry.id   AF-A0A0G1P8L2-F1
#
_cell.length_a   1.000
_cell.length_b   1.000
_cell.length_c   1.000
_cell.angle_alpha   90.00
_cell.angle_beta   90.00
_cell.angle_gamma   90.00
#
_symmetry.space_group_name_H-M   'P 1'
#
loop_
_entity.id
_entity.type
_entity.pdbx_description
1 polymer ?
#
loop_
_entity_poly.entity_id
_entity_poly.type
_entity_poly.pdbx_seq_one_letter_code
_entity_poly.pdbx_strand_id
1 'polypeptide(L)'
;MDFRPLISQGDQVFSLIEKRNAHLDHPDAIINPEDTQRIIDQLNRLISSLPDIQSPQNVDELLTAELKRRAVGEKEELSSQLSSEVPTLEETLAIYNIPPQDINSLPEWLHKNKPAVVSANQRLIEEHITHRQVKVFMGSSELKSQAETLVLNALISLKSVLRNHFLKLPGVSDFLDNYHIVIDSIETRAYTNWIANVMAITSIGCTRMFHKSVYLVPEKLLAQFGHEGLGHSANHAITASSSFPYFIKSAFTNVNSSTKESVAQYFEQKIFDILKDNPTATSELKLDESFETIYKRYQDALILQQYWKHLGLYATLTLARSRAGEEQKQHQEISKYSIEPRWPSGFINRNRNNWDKLTGRLLPRVTKELIYAADPVGRIMKSTPDKHRTDVERFILTGLWTPAGLEQWVKLNLEGKVPPVVS
;
A
#
# COMPACT_ATOMS: atom_id res chain seq x y z
N MET A 1 4.28 0.93 -35.35
CA MET A 1 5.16 2.07 -34.99
C MET A 1 6.15 1.53 -33.98
N ASP A 2 7.44 1.88 -34.05
CA ASP A 2 8.44 1.43 -33.07
C ASP A 2 8.43 2.38 -31.87
N PHE A 3 7.97 1.90 -30.72
CA PHE A 3 7.85 2.70 -29.49
C PHE A 3 9.14 2.73 -28.66
N ARG A 4 10.14 1.89 -28.98
CA ARG A 4 11.38 1.76 -28.20
C ARG A 4 12.14 3.07 -27.98
N PRO A 5 12.25 3.99 -28.97
CA PRO A 5 12.89 5.28 -28.74
C PRO A 5 12.19 6.14 -27.68
N LEU A 6 10.85 6.13 -27.66
CA LEU A 6 10.05 6.89 -26.70
C LEU A 6 10.18 6.31 -25.29
N ILE A 7 10.19 4.98 -25.18
CA ILE A 7 10.45 4.29 -23.91
C ILE A 7 11.84 4.62 -23.38
N SER A 8 12.87 4.58 -24.22
CA SER A 8 14.23 4.95 -23.82
C SER A 8 14.34 6.41 -23.36
N GLN A 9 13.61 7.33 -24.00
CA GLN A 9 13.53 8.72 -23.54
C GLN A 9 12.81 8.82 -22.19
N GLY A 10 11.73 8.06 -22.00
CA GLY A 10 11.05 7.92 -20.72
C GLY A 10 12.00 7.50 -19.61
N ASP A 11 12.75 6.41 -19.82
CA ASP A 11 13.71 5.89 -18.85
C ASP A 11 14.74 6.94 -18.41
N GLN A 12 15.23 7.76 -19.35
CA GLN A 12 16.15 8.86 -19.03
C GLN A 12 15.50 9.91 -18.12
N VAL A 13 14.27 10.33 -18.43
CA VAL A 13 13.55 11.34 -17.63
C VAL A 13 13.23 10.81 -16.24
N PHE A 14 12.74 9.57 -16.12
CA PHE A 14 12.44 8.95 -14.82
C PHE A 14 13.71 8.71 -13.99
N SER A 15 14.85 8.43 -14.62
CA SER A 15 16.13 8.36 -13.90
C SER A 15 16.55 9.71 -13.31
N LEU A 16 16.25 10.82 -13.99
CA LEU A 16 16.48 12.16 -13.45
C LEU A 16 15.57 12.46 -12.25
N ILE A 17 14.30 12.06 -12.32
CA ILE A 17 13.33 12.20 -11.22
C ILE A 17 13.82 11.41 -10.00
N GLU A 18 14.24 10.17 -10.20
CA GLU A 18 14.73 9.31 -9.12
C GLU A 18 15.99 9.88 -8.45
N LYS A 19 16.97 10.35 -9.24
CA LYS A 19 18.17 11.00 -8.70
C LYS A 19 17.83 12.26 -7.91
N ARG A 20 16.87 13.05 -8.38
CA ARG A 20 16.36 14.22 -7.66
C ARG A 20 15.72 13.80 -6.33
N ASN A 21 14.84 12.81 -6.33
CA ASN A 21 14.17 12.37 -5.12
C ASN A 21 15.16 11.78 -4.11
N ALA A 22 16.13 10.97 -4.56
CA ALA A 22 17.21 10.48 -3.70
C ALA A 22 18.05 11.62 -3.11
N HIS A 23 18.26 12.73 -3.84
CA HIS A 23 18.91 13.91 -3.27
C HIS A 23 18.03 14.57 -2.19
N LEU A 24 16.72 14.66 -2.42
CA LEU A 24 15.77 15.25 -1.47
C LEU A 24 15.55 14.41 -0.21
N ASP A 25 15.98 13.15 -0.18
CA ASP A 25 15.99 12.31 1.02
C ASP A 25 17.06 12.76 2.05
N HIS A 26 18.01 13.62 1.66
CA HIS A 26 18.94 14.21 2.61
C HIS A 26 18.27 15.29 3.48
N PRO A 27 18.55 15.32 4.80
CA PRO A 27 17.87 16.22 5.74
C PRO A 27 18.08 17.72 5.42
N ASP A 28 19.19 18.05 4.77
CA ASP A 28 19.56 19.42 4.41
C ASP A 28 19.24 19.78 2.96
N ALA A 29 18.62 18.86 2.20
CA ALA A 29 18.31 19.09 0.80
C ALA A 29 17.12 20.04 0.66
N ILE A 30 17.23 20.92 -0.35
CA ILE A 30 16.16 21.85 -0.73
C ILE A 30 15.77 21.58 -2.18
N ILE A 31 14.50 21.81 -2.49
CA ILE A 31 14.02 21.74 -3.87
C ILE A 31 14.71 22.82 -4.69
N ASN A 32 15.48 22.44 -5.70
CA ASN A 32 15.99 23.36 -6.71
C ASN A 32 14.88 23.65 -7.74
N PRO A 33 14.35 24.89 -7.82
CA PRO A 33 13.28 25.23 -8.74
C PRO A 33 13.68 25.10 -10.21
N GLU A 34 14.91 25.49 -10.57
CA GLU A 34 15.40 25.45 -11.97
C GLU A 34 15.55 24.01 -12.47
N ASP A 35 16.12 23.13 -11.64
CA ASP A 35 16.23 21.71 -11.97
C ASP A 35 14.85 21.04 -12.08
N THR A 36 13.94 21.38 -11.17
CA THR A 36 12.57 20.85 -11.19
C THR A 36 11.83 21.31 -12.44
N GLN A 37 11.95 22.59 -12.82
CA GLN A 37 11.35 23.12 -14.05
C GLN A 37 11.93 22.46 -15.29
N ARG A 38 13.24 22.22 -15.34
CA ARG A 38 13.89 21.50 -16.45
C ARG A 38 13.33 20.08 -16.62
N ILE A 39 13.05 19.37 -15.53
CA ILE A 39 12.43 18.04 -15.59
C ILE A 39 10.98 18.14 -16.09
N ILE A 40 10.21 19.13 -15.60
CA ILE A 40 8.84 19.39 -16.08
C ILE A 40 8.82 19.66 -17.58
N ASP A 41 9.76 20.44 -18.10
CA ASP A 41 9.87 20.72 -19.55
C ASP A 41 10.18 19.45 -20.37
N GLN A 42 11.03 18.56 -19.84
CA GLN A 42 11.32 17.27 -20.47
C GLN A 42 10.09 16.35 -20.48
N LEU A 43 9.34 16.31 -19.37
CA LEU A 43 8.07 15.59 -19.28
C LEU A 43 7.05 16.14 -20.28
N ASN A 44 6.92 17.46 -20.41
CA ASN A 44 6.02 18.08 -21.39
C ASN A 44 6.35 17.66 -22.83
N ARG A 45 7.64 17.67 -23.21
CA ARG A 45 8.09 17.21 -24.53
C ARG A 45 7.78 15.74 -24.75
N LEU A 46 8.06 14.89 -23.75
CA LEU A 46 7.77 13.47 -23.79
C LEU A 46 6.26 13.21 -23.95
N ILE A 47 5.42 13.82 -23.11
CA ILE A 47 3.95 13.68 -23.14
C ILE A 47 3.41 14.08 -24.52
N SER A 48 3.90 15.18 -25.09
CA SER A 48 3.46 15.66 -26.41
C SER A 48 3.84 14.72 -27.55
N SER A 49 4.89 13.92 -27.38
CA SER A 49 5.35 12.93 -28.36
C SER A 49 4.67 11.56 -28.22
N LEU A 50 4.04 11.28 -27.07
CA LEU A 50 3.41 9.99 -26.79
C LEU A 50 1.99 9.93 -27.37
N PRO A 51 1.64 8.86 -28.10
CA PRO A 51 0.29 8.68 -28.62
C PRO A 51 -0.73 8.54 -27.48
N ASP A 52 -1.97 8.91 -27.76
CA ASP A 52 -3.07 8.68 -26.82
C ASP A 52 -3.68 7.29 -27.04
N ILE A 53 -3.27 6.33 -26.21
CA ILE A 53 -3.73 4.93 -26.27
C ILE A 53 -4.60 4.65 -25.05
N GLN A 54 -5.92 4.61 -25.24
CA GLN A 54 -6.85 4.30 -24.15
C GLN A 54 -7.03 2.80 -23.90
N SER A 55 -6.93 1.99 -24.95
CA SER A 55 -7.19 0.54 -24.91
C SER A 55 -6.05 -0.23 -25.58
N PRO A 56 -4.91 -0.43 -24.88
CA PRO A 56 -3.76 -1.12 -25.45
C PRO A 56 -4.11 -2.57 -25.82
N GLN A 57 -3.66 -3.01 -26.99
CA GLN A 57 -3.90 -4.36 -27.52
C GLN A 57 -2.71 -5.30 -27.36
N ASN A 58 -1.54 -4.76 -27.00
CA ASN A 58 -0.29 -5.49 -26.83
C ASN A 58 0.58 -4.81 -25.76
N VAL A 59 1.69 -5.45 -25.41
CA VAL A 59 2.63 -4.98 -24.36
C VAL A 59 3.23 -3.62 -24.72
N ASP A 60 3.64 -3.39 -25.96
CA ASP A 60 4.28 -2.14 -26.35
C ASP A 60 3.32 -0.94 -26.26
N GLU A 61 2.07 -1.15 -26.68
CA GLU A 61 1.00 -0.16 -26.51
C GLU A 61 0.69 0.10 -25.03
N LEU A 62 0.70 -0.94 -24.19
CA LEU A 62 0.50 -0.81 -22.74
C LEU A 62 1.63 0.00 -22.10
N LEU A 63 2.89 -0.33 -22.41
CA LEU A 63 4.05 0.40 -21.89
C LEU A 63 4.03 1.87 -22.33
N THR A 64 3.61 2.13 -23.57
CA THR A 64 3.49 3.50 -24.09
C THR A 64 2.37 4.28 -23.38
N ALA A 65 1.20 3.65 -23.19
CA ALA A 65 0.09 4.23 -22.44
C ALA A 65 0.46 4.51 -20.99
N GLU A 66 1.17 3.57 -20.35
CA GLU A 66 1.62 3.69 -18.97
C GLU A 66 2.67 4.78 -18.80
N LEU A 67 3.63 4.88 -19.73
CA LEU A 67 4.62 5.95 -19.72
C LEU A 67 3.94 7.33 -19.78
N LYS A 68 2.90 7.48 -20.61
CA LYS A 68 2.14 8.72 -20.70
C LYS A 68 1.40 9.03 -19.39
N ARG A 69 0.70 8.06 -18.80
CA ARG A 69 0.00 8.21 -17.51
C ARG A 69 0.96 8.66 -16.41
N ARG A 70 2.10 7.98 -16.30
CA ARG A 70 3.11 8.31 -15.29
C ARG A 70 3.74 9.66 -15.55
N ALA A 71 4.09 9.98 -16.79
CA ALA A 71 4.68 11.28 -17.12
C ALA A 71 3.73 12.45 -16.80
N VAL A 72 2.42 12.28 -17.05
CA VAL A 72 1.40 13.28 -16.69
C VAL A 72 1.34 13.48 -15.17
N GLY A 73 1.18 12.39 -14.41
CA GLY A 73 1.07 12.50 -12.95
C GLY A 73 2.34 13.03 -12.28
N GLU A 74 3.53 12.60 -12.72
CA GLU A 74 4.81 13.14 -12.24
C GLU A 74 4.99 14.62 -12.58
N LYS A 75 4.61 15.02 -13.79
CA LYS A 75 4.66 16.43 -14.20
C LYS A 75 3.78 17.27 -13.27
N GLU A 76 2.57 16.82 -12.99
CA GLU A 76 1.64 17.53 -12.12
C GLU A 76 2.13 17.57 -10.67
N GLU A 77 2.66 16.47 -10.14
CA GLU A 77 3.25 16.44 -8.79
C GLU A 77 4.44 17.41 -8.68
N LEU A 78 5.37 17.39 -9.64
CA LEU A 78 6.51 18.32 -9.65
C LEU A 78 6.05 19.78 -9.82
N SER A 79 5.03 20.03 -10.65
CA SER A 79 4.47 21.37 -10.85
C SER A 79 3.83 21.90 -9.57
N SER A 80 3.15 21.04 -8.82
CA SER A 80 2.56 21.39 -7.52
C SER A 80 3.59 21.77 -6.46
N GLN A 81 4.83 21.29 -6.57
CA GLN A 81 5.93 21.66 -5.67
C GLN A 81 6.49 23.05 -5.97
N LEU A 82 6.31 23.56 -7.20
CA LEU A 82 6.74 24.90 -7.61
C LEU A 82 5.61 25.93 -7.52
N SER A 83 4.35 25.49 -7.49
CA SER A 83 3.19 26.35 -7.43
C SER A 83 2.76 26.62 -5.98
N SER A 84 2.31 27.86 -5.72
CA SER A 84 1.58 28.18 -4.49
C SER A 84 0.09 27.82 -4.57
N GLU A 85 -0.40 27.41 -5.75
CA GLU A 85 -1.80 27.10 -5.98
C GLU A 85 -2.16 25.70 -5.48
N VAL A 86 -3.27 25.62 -4.75
CA VAL A 86 -3.76 24.36 -4.19
C VAL A 86 -4.71 23.69 -5.19
N PRO A 87 -4.42 22.46 -5.66
CA PRO A 87 -5.28 21.75 -6.59
C PRO A 87 -6.68 21.52 -6.01
N THR A 88 -7.66 21.54 -6.91
CA THR A 88 -9.03 21.09 -6.65
C THR A 88 -9.07 19.61 -6.30
N LEU A 89 -10.21 19.15 -5.78
CA LEU A 89 -10.44 17.73 -5.56
C LEU A 89 -10.36 16.96 -6.88
N GLU A 90 -10.98 17.48 -7.94
CA GLU A 90 -11.03 16.87 -9.26
C GLU A 90 -9.62 16.73 -9.86
N GLU A 91 -8.80 17.78 -9.77
CA GLU A 91 -7.39 17.73 -10.18
C GLU A 91 -6.62 16.71 -9.35
N THR A 92 -6.83 16.67 -8.02
CA THR A 92 -6.19 15.67 -7.15
C THR A 92 -6.54 14.25 -7.59
N LEU A 93 -7.81 13.97 -7.87
CA LEU A 93 -8.25 12.64 -8.32
C LEU A 93 -7.64 12.27 -9.69
N ALA A 94 -7.49 13.24 -10.58
CA ALA A 94 -6.88 13.05 -11.89
C ALA A 94 -5.38 12.74 -11.81
N ILE A 95 -4.61 13.52 -11.03
CA ILE A 95 -3.15 13.36 -10.84
C ILE A 95 -2.80 11.90 -10.47
N TYR A 96 -3.57 11.34 -9.54
CA TYR A 96 -3.32 10.00 -9.00
C TYR A 96 -4.12 8.89 -9.67
N ASN A 97 -4.81 9.19 -10.78
CA ASN A 97 -5.61 8.23 -11.55
C ASN A 97 -6.61 7.45 -10.66
N ILE A 98 -7.27 8.13 -9.71
CA ILE A 98 -8.24 7.49 -8.82
C ILE A 98 -9.57 7.35 -9.57
N PRO A 99 -10.06 6.12 -9.81
CA PRO A 99 -11.35 5.92 -10.48
C PRO A 99 -12.50 6.53 -9.67
N PRO A 100 -13.43 7.29 -10.28
CA PRO A 100 -14.57 7.86 -9.56
C PRO A 100 -15.41 6.82 -8.82
N GLN A 101 -15.51 5.59 -9.36
CA GLN A 101 -16.24 4.50 -8.71
C GLN A 101 -15.69 4.13 -7.33
N ASP A 102 -14.38 4.23 -7.11
CA ASP A 102 -13.75 3.84 -5.85
C ASP A 102 -14.13 4.82 -4.75
N ILE A 103 -14.10 6.12 -5.06
CA ILE A 103 -14.52 7.19 -4.16
C ILE A 103 -16.04 7.17 -3.92
N ASN A 104 -16.82 6.99 -4.97
CA ASN A 104 -18.28 7.03 -4.89
C ASN A 104 -18.88 5.81 -4.17
N SER A 105 -18.17 4.68 -4.12
CA SER A 105 -18.59 3.47 -3.41
C SER A 105 -18.41 3.53 -1.89
N LEU A 106 -17.59 4.45 -1.37
CA LEU A 106 -17.27 4.54 0.07
C LEU A 106 -18.51 4.59 0.98
N PRO A 107 -19.55 5.41 0.70
CA PRO A 107 -20.70 5.53 1.59
C PRO A 107 -21.53 4.23 1.63
N GLU A 108 -21.74 3.59 0.47
CA GLU A 108 -22.46 2.32 0.39
C GLU A 108 -21.70 1.20 1.11
N TRP A 109 -20.39 1.11 0.89
CA TRP A 109 -19.54 0.13 1.55
C TRP A 109 -19.57 0.32 3.08
N LEU A 110 -19.43 1.56 3.56
CA LEU A 110 -19.49 1.88 4.99
C LEU A 110 -20.84 1.50 5.59
N HIS A 111 -21.95 1.85 4.92
CA HIS A 111 -23.28 1.49 5.38
C HIS A 111 -23.46 -0.02 5.51
N LYS A 112 -23.10 -0.76 4.45
CA LYS A 112 -23.27 -2.21 4.37
C LYS A 112 -22.43 -2.97 5.40
N ASN A 113 -21.21 -2.52 5.67
CA ASN A 113 -20.27 -3.23 6.54
C ASN A 113 -20.35 -2.81 8.01
N LYS A 114 -21.03 -1.69 8.34
CA LYS A 114 -21.17 -1.18 9.72
C LYS A 114 -21.64 -2.25 10.73
N PRO A 115 -22.67 -3.08 10.45
CA PRO A 115 -23.12 -4.10 11.41
C PRO A 115 -22.05 -5.16 11.70
N ALA A 116 -21.39 -5.67 10.66
CA ALA A 116 -20.35 -6.68 10.78
C ALA A 116 -19.16 -6.17 11.61
N VAL A 117 -18.78 -4.91 11.40
CA VAL A 117 -17.69 -4.25 12.14
C VAL A 117 -18.02 -4.06 13.61
N VAL A 118 -19.26 -3.66 13.94
CA VAL A 118 -19.70 -3.56 15.34
C VAL A 118 -19.61 -4.93 16.02
N SER A 119 -20.05 -5.99 15.35
CA SER A 119 -19.95 -7.36 15.88
C SER A 119 -18.50 -7.82 16.05
N ALA A 120 -17.61 -7.54 15.08
CA ALA A 120 -16.18 -7.86 15.19
C ALA A 120 -15.51 -7.09 16.34
N ASN A 121 -15.84 -5.81 16.50
CA ASN A 121 -15.33 -4.99 17.60
C ASN A 121 -15.74 -5.55 18.97
N GLN A 122 -16.99 -5.99 19.10
CA GLN A 122 -17.48 -6.58 20.34
C GLN A 122 -16.71 -7.86 20.70
N ARG A 123 -16.48 -8.75 19.73
CA ARG A 123 -15.67 -9.98 19.95
C ARG A 123 -14.24 -9.66 20.40
N LEU A 124 -13.58 -8.72 19.72
CA LEU A 124 -12.22 -8.30 20.10
C LEU A 124 -12.16 -7.66 21.49
N ILE A 125 -13.19 -6.89 21.88
CA ILE A 125 -13.30 -6.29 23.22
C ILE A 125 -13.47 -7.40 24.28
N GLU A 126 -14.33 -8.38 24.05
CA GLU A 126 -14.55 -9.50 24.97
C GLU A 126 -13.27 -10.31 25.19
N GLU A 127 -12.50 -10.55 24.12
CA GLU A 127 -11.15 -11.14 24.21
C GLU A 127 -10.18 -10.27 25.03
N HIS A 128 -10.21 -8.95 24.88
CA HIS A 128 -9.34 -8.03 25.62
C HIS A 128 -9.72 -7.84 27.10
N ILE A 129 -11.01 -7.90 27.44
CA ILE A 129 -11.49 -7.74 28.83
C ILE A 129 -10.99 -8.89 29.71
N THR A 130 -10.85 -10.08 29.15
CA THR A 130 -10.34 -11.25 29.90
C THR A 130 -8.82 -11.17 30.16
N HIS A 131 -8.06 -10.45 29.32
CA HIS A 131 -6.60 -10.36 29.41
C HIS A 131 -6.12 -8.92 29.11
N ARG A 132 -5.99 -8.08 30.14
CA ARG A 132 -5.48 -6.70 29.95
C ARG A 132 -4.01 -6.73 29.52
N GLN A 133 -3.79 -6.63 28.22
CA GLN A 133 -2.48 -6.54 27.60
C GLN A 133 -2.01 -5.07 27.52
N VAL A 134 -0.71 -4.84 27.70
CA VAL A 134 -0.08 -3.53 27.50
C VAL A 134 1.07 -3.62 26.50
N LYS A 135 1.46 -2.50 25.91
CA LYS A 135 2.65 -2.45 25.05
C LYS A 135 3.90 -2.80 25.86
N VAL A 136 4.81 -3.54 25.25
CA VAL A 136 6.12 -3.81 25.86
C VAL A 136 6.91 -2.51 25.96
N PHE A 137 7.53 -2.26 27.12
CA PHE A 137 8.32 -1.07 27.35
C PHE A 137 9.74 -1.25 26.80
N MET A 138 9.96 -0.84 25.54
CA MET A 138 11.24 -1.01 24.85
C MET A 138 12.40 -0.18 25.43
N GLY A 139 12.12 0.75 26.35
CA GLY A 139 13.15 1.45 27.11
C GLY A 139 13.87 0.57 28.13
N SER A 140 13.31 -0.59 28.50
CA SER A 140 14.01 -1.60 29.32
C SER A 140 14.79 -2.56 28.42
N SER A 141 16.11 -2.62 28.59
CA SER A 141 16.98 -3.52 27.82
C SER A 141 16.58 -5.00 27.95
N GLU A 142 16.15 -5.41 29.15
CA GLU A 142 15.70 -6.78 29.40
C GLU A 142 14.43 -7.12 28.61
N LEU A 143 13.39 -6.27 28.72
CA LEU A 143 12.12 -6.48 28.01
C LEU A 143 12.28 -6.38 26.50
N LYS A 144 13.14 -5.46 26.03
CA LYS A 144 13.50 -5.34 24.61
C LYS A 144 14.13 -6.63 24.10
N SER A 145 15.15 -7.15 24.79
CA SER A 145 15.82 -8.39 24.39
C SER A 145 14.88 -9.59 24.35
N GLN A 146 13.95 -9.70 25.31
CA GLN A 146 12.93 -10.74 25.31
C GLN A 146 11.98 -10.63 24.11
N ALA A 147 11.49 -9.42 23.82
CA ALA A 147 10.62 -9.16 22.69
C ALA A 147 11.30 -9.47 21.35
N GLU A 148 12.54 -9.01 21.16
CA GLU A 148 13.35 -9.27 19.97
C GLU A 148 13.59 -10.77 19.78
N THR A 149 13.91 -11.50 20.86
CA THR A 149 14.14 -12.95 20.79
C THR A 149 12.89 -13.72 20.38
N LEU A 150 11.72 -13.36 20.95
CA LEU A 150 10.45 -13.98 20.59
C LEU A 150 10.10 -13.77 19.12
N VAL A 151 10.23 -12.53 18.64
CA VAL A 151 9.97 -12.19 17.24
C VAL A 151 10.97 -12.89 16.32
N LEU A 152 12.25 -12.92 16.67
CA LEU A 152 13.30 -13.58 15.89
C LEU A 152 13.02 -15.07 15.71
N ASN A 153 12.70 -15.76 16.80
CA ASN A 153 12.42 -17.19 16.76
C ASN A 153 11.21 -17.49 15.86
N ALA A 154 10.14 -16.69 15.99
CA ALA A 154 8.96 -16.83 15.15
C ALA A 154 9.24 -16.54 13.67
N LEU A 155 10.09 -15.54 13.37
CA LEU A 155 10.52 -15.24 12.01
C LEU A 155 11.36 -16.37 11.40
N ILE A 156 12.27 -16.97 12.17
CA ILE A 156 13.06 -18.13 11.70
C ILE A 156 12.13 -19.28 11.32
N SER A 157 11.17 -19.62 12.19
CA SER A 157 10.16 -20.66 11.89
C SER A 157 9.34 -20.31 10.65
N LEU A 158 8.84 -19.07 10.54
CA LEU A 158 8.05 -18.63 9.40
C LEU A 158 8.83 -18.70 8.08
N LYS A 159 10.09 -18.25 8.06
CA LYS A 159 10.96 -18.38 6.88
C LYS A 159 11.16 -19.83 6.49
N SER A 160 11.38 -20.72 7.46
CA SER A 160 11.50 -22.16 7.20
C SER A 160 10.22 -22.73 6.61
N VAL A 161 9.06 -22.38 7.17
CA VAL A 161 7.76 -22.82 6.68
C VAL A 161 7.52 -22.37 5.23
N LEU A 162 7.83 -21.11 4.93
CA LEU A 162 7.71 -20.59 3.55
C LEU A 162 8.62 -21.34 2.58
N ARG A 163 9.87 -21.61 2.95
CA ARG A 163 10.81 -22.37 2.11
C ARG A 163 10.36 -23.81 1.88
N ASN A 164 9.83 -24.46 2.90
CA ASN A 164 9.48 -25.89 2.83
C ASN A 164 8.13 -26.13 2.15
N HIS A 165 7.15 -25.25 2.38
CA HIS A 165 5.75 -25.48 1.97
C HIS A 165 5.27 -24.55 0.86
N PHE A 166 5.87 -23.36 0.73
CA PHE A 166 5.31 -22.29 -0.10
C PHE A 166 6.32 -21.67 -1.07
N LEU A 167 7.43 -22.35 -1.37
CA LEU A 167 8.44 -21.85 -2.31
C LEU A 167 7.89 -21.59 -3.72
N LYS A 168 6.83 -22.31 -4.10
CA LYS A 168 6.13 -22.13 -5.39
C LYS A 168 5.13 -20.98 -5.40
N LEU A 169 4.81 -20.40 -4.24
CA LEU A 169 3.95 -19.23 -4.16
C LEU A 169 4.68 -18.05 -4.82
N PRO A 170 4.02 -17.27 -5.69
CA PRO A 170 4.63 -16.13 -6.35
C PRO A 170 5.36 -15.19 -5.38
N GLY A 171 6.61 -14.84 -5.69
CA GLY A 171 7.42 -13.89 -4.93
C GLY A 171 8.12 -14.41 -3.68
N VAL A 172 7.79 -15.61 -3.19
CA VAL A 172 8.41 -16.14 -1.96
C VAL A 172 9.91 -16.37 -2.12
N SER A 173 10.35 -17.01 -3.22
CA SER A 173 11.79 -17.25 -3.43
C SER A 173 12.54 -15.93 -3.59
N ASP A 174 12.08 -15.07 -4.50
CA ASP A 174 12.71 -13.78 -4.78
C ASP A 174 12.85 -12.93 -3.51
N PHE A 175 11.81 -12.87 -2.68
CA PHE A 175 11.87 -12.17 -1.41
C PHE A 175 12.92 -12.77 -0.45
N LEU A 176 12.86 -14.09 -0.21
CA LEU A 176 13.72 -14.74 0.77
C LEU A 176 15.20 -14.78 0.38
N ASP A 177 15.50 -14.69 -0.91
CA ASP A 177 16.85 -14.69 -1.46
C ASP A 177 17.46 -13.29 -1.56
N ASN A 178 16.63 -12.25 -1.77
CA ASN A 178 17.11 -10.88 -2.00
C ASN A 178 17.03 -9.97 -0.77
N TYR A 179 16.18 -10.25 0.22
CA TYR A 179 15.95 -9.34 1.36
C TYR A 179 16.51 -9.85 2.70
N HIS A 180 17.15 -8.93 3.43
CA HIS A 180 17.51 -9.10 4.82
C HIS A 180 16.32 -8.73 5.71
N ILE A 181 15.80 -9.72 6.44
CA ILE A 181 14.72 -9.52 7.40
C ILE A 181 15.35 -9.17 8.76
N VAL A 182 15.03 -7.98 9.28
CA VAL A 182 15.55 -7.46 10.54
C VAL A 182 14.41 -7.16 11.52
N ILE A 183 14.76 -7.04 12.80
CA ILE A 183 13.83 -6.62 13.84
C ILE A 183 14.17 -5.19 14.22
N ASP A 184 13.16 -4.33 14.16
CA ASP A 184 13.25 -2.94 14.62
C ASP A 184 12.45 -2.79 15.92
N SER A 185 13.10 -2.27 16.95
CA SER A 185 12.50 -2.05 18.28
C SER A 185 12.31 -0.58 18.60
N ILE A 186 12.63 0.31 17.66
CA ILE A 186 12.44 1.76 17.76
C ILE A 186 11.19 2.13 16.97
N GLU A 187 11.09 1.64 15.73
CA GLU A 187 9.97 1.96 14.87
C GLU A 187 8.68 1.26 15.30
N THR A 188 7.57 2.01 15.16
CA THR A 188 6.24 1.53 15.54
C THR A 188 5.51 0.82 14.40
N ARG A 189 6.06 0.89 13.18
CA ARG A 189 5.53 0.29 11.96
C ARG A 189 6.61 -0.54 11.31
N ALA A 190 6.20 -1.64 10.68
CA ALA A 190 7.06 -2.38 9.78
C ALA A 190 7.27 -1.56 8.51
N TYR A 191 8.40 -1.78 7.84
CA TYR A 191 8.71 -1.09 6.60
C TYR A 191 9.64 -1.91 5.72
N THR A 192 9.61 -1.58 4.44
CA THR A 192 10.53 -2.08 3.43
C THR A 192 11.47 -0.97 2.99
N ASN A 193 12.78 -1.19 3.13
CA ASN A 193 13.81 -0.35 2.53
C ASN A 193 14.41 -1.08 1.33
N TRP A 194 13.96 -0.70 0.14
CA TRP A 194 14.39 -1.33 -1.11
C TRP A 194 15.82 -0.98 -1.53
N ILE A 195 16.39 0.14 -1.06
CA ILE A 195 17.78 0.51 -1.36
C ILE A 195 18.74 -0.42 -0.62
N ALA A 196 18.45 -0.69 0.65
CA ALA A 196 19.24 -1.57 1.50
C ALA A 196 18.85 -3.06 1.35
N ASN A 197 17.79 -3.36 0.59
CA ASN A 197 17.12 -4.66 0.58
C ASN A 197 16.83 -5.18 2.00
N VAL A 198 16.29 -4.31 2.85
CA VAL A 198 15.94 -4.62 4.24
C VAL A 198 14.43 -4.59 4.39
N MET A 199 13.89 -5.62 5.03
CA MET A 199 12.51 -5.65 5.51
C MET A 199 12.54 -5.67 7.04
N ALA A 200 11.98 -4.64 7.65
CA ALA A 200 12.00 -4.46 9.10
C ALA A 200 10.65 -4.82 9.70
N ILE A 201 10.65 -5.80 10.61
CA ILE A 201 9.51 -6.18 11.45
C ILE A 201 9.62 -5.45 12.78
N THR A 202 8.53 -4.83 13.23
CA THR A 202 8.52 -4.09 14.49
C THR A 202 8.21 -5.00 15.69
N SER A 203 9.14 -5.08 16.64
CA SER A 203 8.93 -5.83 17.88
C SER A 203 7.80 -5.22 18.73
N ILE A 204 7.64 -3.89 18.70
CA ILE A 204 6.55 -3.17 19.37
C ILE A 204 5.19 -3.55 18.77
N GLY A 205 5.12 -3.69 17.44
CA GLY A 205 3.91 -4.10 16.75
C GLY A 205 3.53 -5.56 17.04
N CYS A 206 4.52 -6.43 17.17
CA CYS A 206 4.36 -7.88 17.28
C CYS A 206 4.33 -8.44 18.69
N THR A 207 4.53 -7.64 19.74
CA THR A 207 4.58 -8.15 21.12
C THR A 207 3.71 -7.37 22.08
N ARG A 208 3.23 -8.06 23.12
CA ARG A 208 2.45 -7.48 24.21
C ARG A 208 2.95 -8.02 25.53
N MET A 209 2.69 -7.27 26.58
CA MET A 209 3.00 -7.67 27.94
C MET A 209 1.71 -8.04 28.67
N PHE A 210 1.75 -9.18 29.36
CA PHE A 210 0.66 -9.66 30.20
C PHE A 210 1.24 -10.37 31.43
N HIS A 211 0.71 -10.13 32.63
CA HIS A 211 1.24 -10.70 33.88
C HIS A 211 2.79 -10.69 34.03
N LYS A 212 3.43 -9.56 33.68
CA LYS A 212 4.90 -9.35 33.70
C LYS A 212 5.72 -10.19 32.69
N SER A 213 5.07 -10.94 31.80
CA SER A 213 5.71 -11.68 30.73
C SER A 213 5.46 -11.02 29.38
N VAL A 214 6.44 -11.13 28.47
CA VAL A 214 6.31 -10.71 27.08
C VAL A 214 5.76 -11.87 26.26
N TYR A 215 4.76 -11.59 25.43
CA TYR A 215 4.12 -12.54 24.53
C TYR A 215 4.19 -12.02 23.09
N LEU A 216 4.33 -12.96 22.16
CA LEU A 216 4.13 -12.70 20.74
C LEU A 216 2.64 -12.47 20.45
N VAL A 217 2.36 -11.62 19.47
CA VAL A 217 1.04 -11.45 18.85
C VAL A 217 1.14 -12.01 17.43
N PRO A 218 0.86 -13.31 17.21
CA PRO A 218 1.16 -13.99 15.95
C PRO A 218 0.48 -13.35 14.75
N GLU A 219 -0.78 -12.92 14.88
CA GLU A 219 -1.52 -12.26 13.81
C GLU A 219 -0.87 -10.94 13.37
N LYS A 220 -0.21 -10.21 14.28
CA LYS A 220 0.49 -8.97 13.92
C LYS A 220 1.83 -9.25 13.23
N LEU A 221 2.51 -10.33 13.63
CA LEU A 221 3.72 -10.79 12.95
C LEU A 221 3.40 -11.24 11.52
N LEU A 222 2.42 -12.12 11.35
CA LEU A 222 2.02 -12.64 10.05
C LEU A 222 1.50 -11.53 9.13
N ALA A 223 0.71 -10.58 9.64
CA ALA A 223 0.25 -9.44 8.86
C ALA A 223 1.42 -8.55 8.40
N GLN A 224 2.34 -8.15 9.29
CA GLN A 224 3.50 -7.36 8.89
C GLN A 224 4.37 -8.11 7.87
N PHE A 225 4.53 -9.42 8.04
CA PHE A 225 5.31 -10.24 7.12
C PHE A 225 4.65 -10.38 5.74
N GLY A 226 3.34 -10.62 5.70
CA GLY A 226 2.58 -10.69 4.45
C GLY A 226 2.57 -9.35 3.72
N HIS A 227 2.35 -8.24 4.43
CA HIS A 227 2.27 -6.90 3.84
C HIS A 227 3.62 -6.38 3.35
N GLU A 228 4.63 -6.33 4.22
CA GLU A 228 5.95 -5.77 3.87
C GLU A 228 6.82 -6.77 3.12
N GLY A 229 6.78 -8.04 3.51
CA GLY A 229 7.62 -9.09 2.91
C GLY A 229 7.05 -9.60 1.59
N LEU A 230 5.90 -10.27 1.66
CA LEU A 230 5.29 -10.89 0.47
C LEU A 230 4.59 -9.89 -0.45
N GLY A 231 4.22 -8.72 0.06
CA GLY A 231 3.68 -7.61 -0.71
C GLY A 231 4.78 -6.73 -1.29
N HIS A 232 5.25 -5.77 -0.49
CA HIS A 232 6.17 -4.72 -0.96
C HIS A 232 7.54 -5.27 -1.38
N SER A 233 8.20 -6.07 -0.53
CA SER A 233 9.56 -6.55 -0.80
C SER A 233 9.60 -7.53 -1.98
N ALA A 234 8.67 -8.49 -2.04
CA ALA A 234 8.56 -9.42 -3.16
C ALA A 234 8.22 -8.71 -4.47
N ASN A 235 7.28 -7.76 -4.45
CA ASN A 235 6.94 -6.96 -5.63
C ASN A 235 8.15 -6.19 -6.14
N HIS A 236 8.94 -5.58 -5.24
CA HIS A 236 10.17 -4.89 -5.63
C HIS A 236 11.23 -5.86 -6.19
N ALA A 237 11.51 -6.98 -5.51
CA ALA A 237 12.50 -7.97 -5.95
C ALA A 237 12.21 -8.50 -7.36
N ILE A 238 10.97 -8.95 -7.60
CA ILE A 238 10.54 -9.48 -8.91
C ILE A 238 10.56 -8.37 -9.97
N THR A 239 10.13 -7.17 -9.62
CA THR A 239 10.12 -6.05 -10.56
C THR A 239 11.54 -5.67 -10.98
N ALA A 240 12.49 -5.64 -10.04
CA ALA A 240 13.88 -5.30 -10.31
C ALA A 240 14.53 -6.31 -11.28
N SER A 241 14.25 -7.60 -11.11
CA SER A 241 14.79 -8.70 -11.94
C SER A 241 14.09 -8.85 -13.30
N SER A 242 12.89 -8.28 -13.47
CA SER A 242 12.13 -8.36 -14.74
C SER A 242 12.82 -7.67 -15.92
N SER A 243 12.37 -7.94 -17.15
CA SER A 243 12.83 -7.24 -18.37
C SER A 243 12.15 -5.89 -18.62
N PHE A 244 11.38 -5.36 -17.66
CA PHE A 244 10.63 -4.13 -17.87
C PHE A 244 11.54 -2.89 -18.05
N PRO A 245 11.06 -1.86 -18.77
CA PRO A 245 11.73 -0.57 -18.83
C PRO A 245 11.94 0.04 -17.44
N TYR A 246 12.96 0.89 -17.32
CA TYR A 246 13.33 1.50 -16.05
C TYR A 246 12.18 2.27 -15.41
N PHE A 247 11.38 3.01 -16.20
CA PHE A 247 10.26 3.77 -15.65
C PHE A 247 9.28 2.86 -14.90
N ILE A 248 8.94 1.66 -15.40
CA ILE A 248 8.07 0.67 -14.71
C ILE A 248 8.70 0.15 -13.42
N LYS A 249 10.03 0.08 -13.35
CA LYS A 249 10.76 -0.38 -12.17
C LYS A 249 10.93 0.70 -11.10
N SER A 250 10.86 1.98 -11.47
CA SER A 250 11.12 3.09 -10.55
C SER A 250 10.02 3.21 -9.48
N ALA A 251 10.43 3.09 -8.21
CA ALA A 251 9.57 3.05 -7.04
C ALA A 251 9.21 4.41 -6.42
N PHE A 252 9.86 5.48 -6.88
CA PHE A 252 9.84 6.81 -6.25
C PHE A 252 8.65 7.70 -6.64
N THR A 253 7.70 7.16 -7.39
CA THR A 253 6.59 7.93 -7.96
C THR A 253 5.31 7.72 -7.17
N ASN A 254 4.61 8.77 -6.74
CA ASN A 254 3.40 8.59 -5.93
C ASN A 254 2.19 8.08 -6.74
N VAL A 255 2.25 8.19 -8.07
CA VAL A 255 1.20 7.73 -8.98
C VAL A 255 0.95 6.22 -8.95
N ASN A 256 1.89 5.43 -8.40
CA ASN A 256 1.75 3.98 -8.24
C ASN A 256 1.58 3.52 -6.78
N SER A 257 1.52 4.45 -5.81
CA SER A 257 1.43 4.13 -4.38
C SER A 257 0.19 3.33 -4.01
N SER A 258 -0.95 3.64 -4.63
CA SER A 258 -2.21 2.90 -4.41
C SER A 258 -2.12 1.45 -4.87
N THR A 259 -1.49 1.20 -6.01
CA THR A 259 -1.27 -0.14 -6.55
C THR A 259 -0.34 -0.95 -5.66
N LYS A 260 0.81 -0.38 -5.25
CA LYS A 260 1.76 -1.02 -4.32
C LYS A 260 1.07 -1.44 -3.03
N GLU A 261 0.29 -0.53 -2.45
CA GLU A 261 -0.47 -0.80 -1.22
C GLU A 261 -1.58 -1.84 -1.43
N SER A 262 -2.29 -1.83 -2.57
CA SER A 262 -3.32 -2.83 -2.91
C SER A 262 -2.71 -4.24 -3.07
N VAL A 263 -1.52 -4.35 -3.67
CA VAL A 263 -0.74 -5.61 -3.73
C VAL A 263 -0.36 -6.08 -2.33
N ALA A 264 0.18 -5.18 -1.49
CA ALA A 264 0.58 -5.54 -0.14
C ALA A 264 -0.60 -6.01 0.73
N GLN A 265 -1.75 -5.33 0.65
CA GLN A 265 -2.97 -5.73 1.35
C GLN A 265 -3.51 -7.09 0.91
N TYR A 266 -3.30 -7.45 -0.37
CA TYR A 266 -3.66 -8.77 -0.88
C TYR A 266 -2.75 -9.87 -0.29
N PHE A 267 -1.43 -9.66 -0.30
CA PHE A 267 -0.47 -10.65 0.24
C PHE A 267 -0.48 -10.73 1.78
N GLU A 268 -0.87 -9.65 2.47
CA GLU A 268 -1.20 -9.65 3.90
C GLU A 268 -2.29 -10.68 4.20
N GLN A 269 -3.36 -10.74 3.40
CA GLN A 269 -4.43 -11.72 3.59
C GLN A 269 -4.02 -13.12 3.12
N LYS A 270 -3.32 -13.19 1.98
CA LYS A 270 -2.92 -14.46 1.36
C LYS A 270 -2.09 -15.33 2.29
N ILE A 271 -1.19 -14.75 3.09
CA ILE A 271 -0.37 -15.54 4.03
C ILE A 271 -1.24 -16.28 5.07
N PHE A 272 -2.36 -15.69 5.49
CA PHE A 272 -3.29 -16.35 6.42
C PHE A 272 -4.07 -17.46 5.71
N ASP A 273 -4.53 -17.21 4.49
CA ASP A 273 -5.29 -18.20 3.71
C ASP A 273 -4.45 -19.47 3.44
N ILE A 274 -3.20 -19.30 2.98
CA ILE A 274 -2.32 -20.45 2.67
C ILE A 274 -1.94 -21.25 3.93
N LEU A 275 -1.81 -20.57 5.07
CA LEU A 275 -1.51 -21.24 6.35
C LEU A 275 -2.76 -21.96 6.87
N LYS A 276 -3.94 -21.37 6.73
CA LYS A 276 -5.22 -21.99 7.12
C LYS A 276 -5.42 -23.32 6.40
N ASP A 277 -5.09 -23.35 5.12
CA ASP A 277 -5.25 -24.53 4.26
C ASP A 277 -4.09 -25.54 4.39
N ASN A 278 -3.10 -25.29 5.25
CA ASN A 278 -1.95 -26.17 5.46
C ASN A 278 -1.66 -26.43 6.96
N PRO A 279 -2.32 -27.44 7.56
CA PRO A 279 -2.13 -27.80 8.97
C PRO A 279 -0.69 -28.20 9.33
N THR A 280 0.06 -28.79 8.40
CA THR A 280 1.46 -29.18 8.61
C THR A 280 2.34 -27.94 8.75
N ALA A 281 2.20 -26.98 7.83
CA ALA A 281 2.90 -25.71 7.88
C ALA A 281 2.62 -24.92 9.16
N THR A 282 1.35 -24.87 9.60
CA THR A 282 0.98 -24.16 10.83
C THR A 282 1.51 -24.84 12.09
N SER A 283 1.57 -26.17 12.13
CA SER A 283 2.20 -26.90 13.22
C SER A 283 3.69 -26.60 13.34
N GLU A 284 4.39 -26.45 12.21
CA GLU A 284 5.82 -26.11 12.17
C GLU A 284 6.14 -24.68 12.63
N LEU A 285 5.17 -23.76 12.60
CA LEU A 285 5.33 -22.41 13.17
C LEU A 285 5.52 -22.42 14.69
N LYS A 286 5.09 -23.49 15.38
CA LYS A 286 5.20 -23.67 16.84
C LYS A 286 4.62 -22.48 17.62
N LEU A 287 3.44 -22.02 17.22
CA LEU A 287 2.72 -20.95 17.90
C LEU A 287 2.01 -21.49 19.16
N ASP A 288 1.96 -20.69 20.21
CA ASP A 288 1.34 -21.06 21.50
C ASP A 288 -0.20 -21.18 21.43
N GLU A 289 -0.80 -20.63 20.38
CA GLU A 289 -2.24 -20.58 20.15
C GLU A 289 -2.60 -21.31 18.84
N SER A 290 -3.80 -21.90 18.80
CA SER A 290 -4.27 -22.56 17.57
C SER A 290 -4.39 -21.57 16.41
N PHE A 291 -3.97 -21.99 15.21
CA PHE A 291 -4.03 -21.12 14.04
C PHE A 291 -5.44 -20.66 13.70
N GLU A 292 -6.46 -21.48 13.96
CA GLU A 292 -7.86 -21.09 13.74
C GLU A 292 -8.28 -19.89 14.61
N THR A 293 -7.80 -19.82 15.86
CA THR A 293 -8.05 -18.66 16.73
C THR A 293 -7.33 -17.43 16.21
N ILE A 294 -6.05 -17.57 15.83
CA ILE A 294 -5.23 -16.49 15.26
C ILE A 294 -5.89 -15.95 13.97
N TYR A 295 -6.34 -16.84 13.10
CA TYR A 295 -7.03 -16.50 11.85
C TYR A 295 -8.33 -15.75 12.10
N LYS A 296 -9.17 -16.19 13.05
CA LYS A 296 -10.41 -15.48 13.41
C LYS A 296 -10.15 -14.09 13.93
N ARG A 297 -9.17 -13.94 14.83
CA ARG A 297 -8.78 -12.64 15.38
C ARG A 297 -8.22 -11.71 14.29
N TYR A 298 -7.45 -12.27 13.36
CA TYR A 298 -6.99 -11.53 12.18
C TYR A 298 -8.16 -11.01 11.34
N GLN A 299 -9.13 -11.86 11.00
CA GLN A 299 -10.30 -11.47 10.20
C GLN A 299 -11.13 -10.38 10.88
N ASP A 300 -11.34 -10.48 12.20
CA ASP A 300 -12.03 -9.44 12.97
C ASP A 300 -11.23 -8.12 12.99
N ALA A 301 -9.92 -8.18 13.18
CA ALA A 301 -9.07 -7.00 13.13
C ALA A 301 -9.01 -6.37 11.73
N LEU A 302 -9.02 -7.19 10.68
CA LEU A 302 -8.94 -6.76 9.28
C LEU A 302 -10.17 -5.96 8.88
N ILE A 303 -11.39 -6.46 9.16
CA ILE A 303 -12.62 -5.73 8.80
C ILE A 303 -12.71 -4.39 9.54
N LEU A 304 -12.23 -4.34 10.79
CA LEU A 304 -12.10 -3.11 11.57
C LEU A 304 -11.11 -2.12 10.95
N GLN A 305 -9.91 -2.59 10.58
CA GLN A 305 -8.89 -1.76 9.94
C GLN A 305 -9.37 -1.21 8.60
N GLN A 306 -9.99 -2.05 7.78
CA GLN A 306 -10.60 -1.63 6.51
C GLN A 306 -11.69 -0.60 6.75
N TYR A 307 -12.55 -0.77 7.76
CA TYR A 307 -13.60 0.20 8.09
C TYR A 307 -13.04 1.56 8.48
N TRP A 308 -12.03 1.59 9.35
CA TRP A 308 -11.38 2.84 9.74
C TRP A 308 -10.67 3.52 8.57
N LYS A 309 -10.04 2.75 7.66
CA LYS A 309 -9.47 3.27 6.41
C LYS A 309 -10.56 3.92 5.55
N HIS A 310 -11.65 3.21 5.24
CA HIS A 310 -12.74 3.73 4.41
C HIS A 310 -13.44 4.93 5.05
N LEU A 311 -13.62 4.94 6.38
CA LEU A 311 -14.19 6.06 7.11
C LEU A 311 -13.27 7.28 7.07
N GLY A 312 -11.95 7.07 7.20
CA GLY A 312 -10.93 8.10 7.02
C GLY A 312 -10.98 8.73 5.63
N LEU A 313 -11.02 7.92 4.58
CA LEU A 313 -11.12 8.36 3.19
C LEU A 313 -12.45 9.12 2.94
N TYR A 314 -13.56 8.61 3.45
CA TYR A 314 -14.86 9.29 3.34
C TYR A 314 -14.88 10.62 4.10
N ALA A 315 -14.24 10.69 5.27
CA ALA A 315 -14.11 11.93 6.01
C ALA A 315 -13.23 12.94 5.28
N THR A 316 -12.10 12.52 4.71
CA THR A 316 -11.27 13.36 3.82
C THR A 316 -12.08 13.87 2.62
N LEU A 317 -12.85 13.00 1.97
CA LEU A 317 -13.73 13.39 0.86
C LEU A 317 -14.79 14.41 1.29
N THR A 318 -15.40 14.20 2.46
CA THR A 318 -16.38 15.12 3.04
C THR A 318 -15.77 16.48 3.29
N LEU A 319 -14.55 16.51 3.87
CA LEU A 319 -13.80 17.75 4.03
C LEU A 319 -13.53 18.38 2.67
N ALA A 320 -12.94 17.67 1.71
CA ALA A 320 -12.56 18.21 0.40
C ALA A 320 -13.76 18.77 -0.41
N ARG A 321 -14.97 18.25 -0.21
CA ARG A 321 -16.21 18.75 -0.84
C ARG A 321 -16.89 19.90 -0.08
N SER A 322 -16.41 20.22 1.11
CA SER A 322 -16.95 21.26 2.00
C SER A 322 -16.06 22.51 1.98
N ARG A 323 -16.30 23.44 2.91
CA ARG A 323 -15.43 24.60 3.16
C ARG A 323 -15.00 24.69 4.62
N ALA A 324 -13.94 25.44 4.89
CA ALA A 324 -13.60 25.84 6.26
C ALA A 324 -14.79 26.57 6.92
N GLY A 325 -15.08 26.25 8.19
CA GLY A 325 -16.24 26.82 8.91
C GLY A 325 -17.57 26.07 8.73
N GLU A 326 -17.61 24.96 7.99
CA GLU A 326 -18.79 24.09 7.85
C GLU A 326 -18.77 22.89 8.83
N GLU A 327 -18.21 23.05 10.04
CA GLU A 327 -17.93 21.93 10.95
C GLU A 327 -19.19 21.14 11.32
N GLN A 328 -20.32 21.81 11.50
CA GLN A 328 -21.58 21.15 11.84
C GLN A 328 -22.05 20.22 10.71
N LYS A 329 -21.97 20.67 9.46
CA LYS A 329 -22.33 19.87 8.28
C LYS A 329 -21.36 18.71 8.07
N GLN A 330 -20.06 18.97 8.17
CA GLN A 330 -19.02 17.94 8.10
C GLN A 330 -19.26 16.85 9.16
N HIS A 331 -19.54 17.26 10.40
CA HIS A 331 -19.82 16.35 11.50
C HIS A 331 -21.07 15.50 11.22
N GLN A 332 -22.17 16.11 10.76
CA GLN A 332 -23.39 15.40 10.42
C GLN A 332 -23.17 14.34 9.33
N GLU A 333 -22.45 14.66 8.27
CA GLU A 333 -22.18 13.73 7.17
C GLU A 333 -21.30 12.54 7.59
N ILE A 334 -20.23 12.79 8.35
CA ILE A 334 -19.32 11.74 8.82
C ILE A 334 -20.00 10.86 9.88
N SER A 335 -20.83 11.45 10.75
CA SER A 335 -21.49 10.74 11.85
C SER A 335 -22.47 9.66 11.38
N LYS A 336 -23.03 9.76 10.17
CA LYS A 336 -23.89 8.72 9.57
C LYS A 336 -23.18 7.36 9.57
N TYR A 337 -21.89 7.36 9.26
CA TYR A 337 -21.09 6.15 9.07
C TYR A 337 -20.20 5.85 10.27
N SER A 338 -19.86 6.81 11.13
CA SER A 338 -19.02 6.51 12.29
C SER A 338 -19.63 5.46 13.23
N ILE A 339 -18.79 4.54 13.71
CA ILE A 339 -19.10 3.61 14.81
C ILE A 339 -18.66 4.18 16.17
N GLU A 340 -17.87 5.25 16.18
CA GLU A 340 -17.44 5.96 17.39
C GLU A 340 -17.97 7.40 17.37
N PRO A 341 -18.83 7.80 18.33
CA PRO A 341 -19.46 9.13 18.32
C PRO A 341 -18.49 10.31 18.37
N ARG A 342 -17.30 10.15 18.98
CA ARG A 342 -16.32 11.23 19.16
C ARG A 342 -15.33 11.33 18.00
N TRP A 343 -15.22 10.29 17.18
CA TRP A 343 -14.24 10.24 16.10
C TRP A 343 -14.45 11.36 15.06
N PRO A 344 -15.68 11.67 14.57
CA PRO A 344 -15.90 12.74 13.60
C PRO A 344 -15.36 14.10 14.07
N SER A 345 -15.73 14.52 15.28
CA SER A 345 -15.22 15.77 15.88
C SER A 345 -13.71 15.76 16.01
N GLY A 346 -13.13 14.64 16.44
CA GLY A 346 -11.69 14.47 16.53
C GLY A 346 -10.98 14.60 15.18
N PHE A 347 -11.55 14.03 14.12
CA PHE A 347 -11.02 14.08 12.76
C PHE A 347 -11.08 15.49 12.18
N ILE A 348 -12.24 16.16 12.29
CA ILE A 348 -12.43 17.54 11.81
C ILE A 348 -11.47 18.49 12.53
N ASN A 349 -11.40 18.41 13.86
CA ASN A 349 -10.55 19.29 14.66
C ASN A 349 -9.06 19.14 14.33
N ARG A 350 -8.58 17.93 14.04
CA ARG A 350 -7.18 17.71 13.59
C ARG A 350 -6.89 18.32 12.22
N ASN A 351 -7.91 18.49 11.38
CA ASN A 351 -7.80 19.01 10.03
C ASN A 351 -8.22 20.49 9.88
N ARG A 352 -8.62 21.17 10.97
CA ARG A 352 -9.09 22.58 10.89
C ARG A 352 -8.07 23.56 10.31
N ASN A 353 -6.77 23.27 10.48
CA ASN A 353 -5.66 24.07 9.96
C ASN A 353 -5.14 23.56 8.61
N ASN A 354 -5.85 22.62 7.98
CA ASN A 354 -5.47 22.02 6.70
C ASN A 354 -6.25 22.64 5.54
N TRP A 355 -6.70 23.87 5.69
CA TRP A 355 -7.38 24.64 4.66
C TRP A 355 -6.50 25.77 4.19
N ASP A 356 -6.37 25.90 2.88
CA ASP A 356 -5.72 27.05 2.30
C ASP A 356 -6.53 28.32 2.56
N LYS A 357 -5.86 29.36 3.06
CA LYS A 357 -6.53 30.59 3.51
C LYS A 357 -7.05 31.43 2.34
N LEU A 358 -6.47 31.28 1.14
CA LEU A 358 -6.80 32.10 -0.02
C LEU A 358 -7.94 31.47 -0.83
N THR A 359 -7.80 30.18 -1.12
CA THR A 359 -8.75 29.43 -1.96
C THR A 359 -9.86 28.77 -1.14
N GLY A 360 -9.68 28.60 0.18
CA GLY A 360 -10.61 27.87 1.02
C GLY A 360 -10.68 26.39 0.68
N ARG A 361 -9.66 25.83 0.01
CA ARG A 361 -9.56 24.40 -0.37
C ARG A 361 -8.78 23.61 0.66
N LEU A 362 -9.07 22.31 0.76
CA LEU A 362 -8.31 21.42 1.64
C LEU A 362 -6.90 21.22 1.05
N LEU A 363 -5.87 21.27 1.91
CA LEU A 363 -4.49 21.21 1.49
C LEU A 363 -4.12 19.84 0.88
N PRO A 364 -3.18 19.79 -0.08
CA PRO A 364 -2.77 18.55 -0.75
C PRO A 364 -2.29 17.46 0.19
N ARG A 365 -1.67 17.83 1.30
CA ARG A 365 -1.23 16.88 2.35
C ARG A 365 -2.35 16.03 2.93
N VAL A 366 -3.61 16.44 2.77
CA VAL A 366 -4.78 15.68 3.23
C VAL A 366 -5.50 15.05 2.05
N THR A 367 -5.74 15.81 0.96
CA THR A 367 -6.48 15.29 -0.19
C THR A 367 -5.73 14.16 -0.91
N LYS A 368 -4.39 14.17 -0.89
CA LYS A 368 -3.54 13.09 -1.44
C LYS A 368 -3.82 11.74 -0.79
N GLU A 369 -4.30 11.67 0.46
CA GLU A 369 -4.62 10.38 1.09
C GLU A 369 -5.73 9.61 0.34
N LEU A 370 -6.53 10.30 -0.48
CA LEU A 370 -7.55 9.67 -1.32
C LEU A 370 -6.98 8.67 -2.32
N ILE A 371 -5.67 8.69 -2.61
CA ILE A 371 -5.02 7.67 -3.46
C ILE A 371 -5.29 6.26 -2.94
N TYR A 372 -5.35 6.08 -1.62
CA TYR A 372 -5.55 4.77 -1.00
C TYR A 372 -6.99 4.27 -1.07
N ALA A 373 -7.91 5.03 -1.68
CA ALA A 373 -9.23 4.54 -2.06
C ALA A 373 -9.18 3.60 -3.27
N ALA A 374 -8.17 3.75 -4.14
CA ALA A 374 -8.05 2.87 -5.30
C ALA A 374 -7.62 1.46 -4.87
N ASP A 375 -8.40 0.46 -5.30
CA ASP A 375 -8.16 -0.97 -5.03
C ASP A 375 -8.16 -1.80 -6.33
N PRO A 376 -7.13 -1.62 -7.19
CA PRO A 376 -7.06 -2.35 -8.45
C PRO A 376 -6.95 -3.87 -8.25
N VAL A 377 -6.21 -4.35 -7.24
CA VAL A 377 -6.07 -5.80 -6.99
C VAL A 377 -7.40 -6.41 -6.58
N GLY A 378 -8.17 -5.77 -5.69
CA GLY A 378 -9.50 -6.24 -5.33
C GLY A 378 -10.45 -6.40 -6.54
N ARG A 379 -10.42 -5.44 -7.48
CA ARG A 379 -11.21 -5.53 -8.73
C ARG A 379 -10.76 -6.66 -9.64
N ILE A 380 -9.45 -6.80 -9.82
CA ILE A 380 -8.85 -7.87 -10.63
C ILE A 380 -9.24 -9.23 -10.03
N MET A 381 -9.06 -9.42 -8.73
CA MET A 381 -9.33 -10.71 -8.08
C MET A 381 -10.82 -11.06 -8.08
N LYS A 382 -11.71 -10.07 -7.93
CA LYS A 382 -13.17 -10.29 -8.01
C LYS A 382 -13.63 -10.76 -9.40
N SER A 383 -12.95 -10.35 -10.46
CA SER A 383 -13.28 -10.73 -11.84
C SER A 383 -12.51 -11.95 -12.36
N THR A 384 -11.50 -12.43 -11.61
CA THR A 384 -10.64 -13.54 -12.00
C THR A 384 -11.21 -14.89 -11.51
N PRO A 385 -11.44 -15.87 -12.39
CA PRO A 385 -11.81 -17.23 -11.98
C PRO A 385 -10.70 -17.92 -11.19
N ASP A 386 -11.06 -18.76 -10.22
CA ASP A 386 -10.11 -19.42 -9.29
C ASP A 386 -8.95 -20.15 -10.00
N LYS A 387 -9.23 -20.79 -11.14
CA LYS A 387 -8.21 -21.50 -11.94
C LYS A 387 -7.07 -20.62 -12.46
N HIS A 388 -7.25 -19.30 -12.51
CA HIS A 388 -6.25 -18.33 -12.98
C HIS A 388 -5.62 -17.51 -11.85
N ARG A 389 -6.01 -17.73 -10.59
CA ARG A 389 -5.55 -16.89 -9.47
C ARG A 389 -4.03 -16.89 -9.32
N THR A 390 -3.38 -18.05 -9.39
CA THR A 390 -1.92 -18.12 -9.25
C THR A 390 -1.18 -17.38 -10.37
N ASP A 391 -1.70 -17.39 -11.60
CA ASP A 391 -1.11 -16.62 -12.70
C ASP A 391 -1.30 -15.12 -12.45
N VAL A 392 -2.50 -14.70 -12.02
CA VAL A 392 -2.77 -13.30 -11.66
C VAL A 392 -1.89 -12.84 -10.50
N GLU A 393 -1.70 -13.66 -9.47
CA GLU A 393 -0.81 -13.38 -8.34
C GLU A 393 0.63 -13.06 -8.81
N ARG A 394 1.13 -13.76 -9.83
CA ARG A 394 2.42 -13.45 -10.45
C ARG A 394 2.40 -12.11 -11.19
N PHE A 395 1.35 -11.85 -11.95
CA PHE A 395 1.23 -10.61 -12.72
C PHE A 395 1.10 -9.37 -11.82
N ILE A 396 0.33 -9.44 -10.73
CA ILE A 396 0.18 -8.30 -9.81
C ILE A 396 1.46 -8.01 -9.01
N LEU A 397 2.33 -9.00 -8.81
CA LEU A 397 3.63 -8.84 -8.17
C LEU A 397 4.72 -8.30 -9.10
N THR A 398 4.46 -8.12 -10.40
CA THR A 398 5.51 -7.76 -11.37
C THR A 398 5.21 -6.40 -12.00
N GLY A 399 6.12 -5.43 -11.79
CA GLY A 399 6.02 -4.05 -12.29
C GLY A 399 5.32 -3.10 -11.31
N LEU A 400 5.72 -1.81 -11.34
CA LEU A 400 5.10 -0.76 -10.53
C LEU A 400 4.15 0.08 -11.38
N TRP A 401 2.93 -0.41 -11.49
CA TRP A 401 1.88 0.12 -12.36
C TRP A 401 0.99 1.15 -11.67
N THR A 402 0.48 2.12 -12.43
CA THR A 402 -0.74 2.86 -12.05
C THR A 402 -1.93 1.90 -11.95
N PRO A 403 -3.02 2.26 -11.25
CA PRO A 403 -4.18 1.36 -11.10
C PRO A 403 -4.74 0.85 -12.43
N ALA A 404 -4.90 1.74 -13.41
CA ALA A 404 -5.36 1.39 -14.75
C ALA A 404 -4.32 0.54 -15.52
N GLY A 405 -3.03 0.82 -15.34
CA GLY A 405 -1.95 0.03 -15.93
C GLY A 405 -1.94 -1.41 -15.44
N LEU A 406 -2.17 -1.63 -14.14
CA LEU A 406 -2.21 -2.98 -13.56
C LEU A 406 -3.35 -3.81 -14.15
N GLU A 407 -4.55 -3.25 -14.24
CA GLU A 407 -5.72 -3.95 -14.80
C GLU A 407 -5.49 -4.33 -16.27
N GLN A 408 -4.90 -3.43 -17.06
CA GLN A 408 -4.57 -3.70 -18.46
C GLN A 408 -3.45 -4.73 -18.59
N TRP A 409 -2.43 -4.67 -17.74
CA TRP A 409 -1.34 -5.65 -17.65
C TRP A 409 -1.87 -7.06 -17.40
N VAL A 410 -2.68 -7.24 -16.34
CA VAL A 410 -3.25 -8.55 -16.01
C VAL A 410 -4.15 -9.06 -17.14
N LYS A 411 -5.00 -8.19 -17.70
CA LYS A 411 -5.90 -8.55 -18.80
C LYS A 411 -5.14 -9.08 -20.02
N LEU A 412 -4.11 -8.36 -20.49
CA LEU A 412 -3.34 -8.77 -21.66
C LEU A 412 -2.62 -10.10 -21.44
N ASN A 413 -2.09 -10.34 -20.24
CA ASN A 413 -1.43 -11.60 -19.92
C ASN A 413 -2.41 -12.78 -19.88
N LEU A 414 -3.60 -12.60 -19.29
CA LEU A 414 -4.63 -13.64 -19.26
C LEU A 414 -5.17 -13.98 -20.67
N GLU A 415 -5.20 -13.00 -21.58
CA GLU A 415 -5.58 -13.21 -22.97
C GLU A 415 -4.47 -13.90 -23.81
N GLY A 416 -3.30 -14.21 -23.20
CA GLY A 416 -2.16 -14.80 -23.90
C GLY A 416 -1.49 -13.86 -24.90
N LYS A 417 -1.71 -12.55 -24.78
CA LYS A 417 -1.20 -11.51 -25.68
C LYS A 417 0.16 -10.95 -25.25
N VAL A 418 0.80 -11.59 -24.26
CA VAL A 418 2.08 -11.19 -23.70
C VAL A 418 3.02 -12.39 -23.81
N PRO A 419 4.21 -12.25 -24.44
CA PRO A 419 5.22 -13.28 -24.35
C PRO A 419 5.62 -13.48 -22.87
N PRO A 420 5.95 -14.70 -22.42
CA PRO A 420 6.35 -14.92 -21.05
C PRO A 420 7.49 -13.96 -20.68
N VAL A 421 7.33 -13.26 -19.55
CA VAL A 421 8.43 -12.50 -18.93
C VAL A 421 9.41 -13.55 -18.42
N VAL A 422 10.38 -13.90 -19.27
CA VAL A 422 11.39 -14.91 -18.94
C VAL A 422 12.24 -14.35 -17.80
N SER A 423 12.36 -15.16 -16.74
CA SER A 423 13.25 -14.92 -15.60
C SER A 423 14.70 -15.24 -15.96
#